data_AF-A0A4U0RVV6-F1
#
_entry.id   AF-A0A4U0RVV6-F1
#
_cell.length_a   1.000
_cell.length_b   1.000
_cell.length_c   1.000
_cell.angle_alpha   90.00
_cell.angle_beta   90.00
_cell.angle_gamma   90.00
#
_symmetry.space_group_name_H-M   'P 1'
#
loop_
_entity.id
_entity.type
_entity.pdbx_description
1 polymer ?
#
loop_
_entity_poly.entity_id
_entity_poly.type
_entity_poly.pdbx_seq_one_letter_code
_entity_poly.pdbx_strand_id
1 'polypeptide(L)'
;MTNKIVQALEHGAGKLAKTLGEDTGKAVKDLYHDTGNRLKRVADNHLENDAKHAAELENIAKRPRLEEPRVYHMADDGTIRRLHPDRSHSDLTDEDRAKLGLDGTSIGRPAKGEQNAKLKNKQEGRTNPRPQASSQEVPLGSTDLSRATQLGRHADNSYGTRNTDGTFTSNNYAAARVRSADGSGDFLLVARSNGRRHSERMIGTPFLREGEPARIRELYTEREPCSDKANCSSWMAERFPGTQVSHSVEYGDKASREQGNTLMRSYLDQLQLSR
;
A
#
# COMPACT_ATOMS: atom_id res chain seq x y z
N MET A 1 31.70 -5.97 -16.25
CA MET A 1 32.21 -5.01 -17.27
C MET A 1 32.14 -3.62 -16.68
N THR A 2 33.28 -3.05 -16.32
CA THR A 2 33.38 -1.75 -15.65
C THR A 2 32.94 -0.62 -16.60
N ASN A 3 32.08 0.28 -16.13
CA ASN A 3 31.39 1.27 -16.95
C ASN A 3 32.38 2.33 -17.49
N LYS A 4 32.40 2.53 -18.82
CA LYS A 4 33.33 3.44 -19.52
C LYS A 4 33.29 4.89 -19.02
N ILE A 5 32.18 5.28 -18.39
CA ILE A 5 32.01 6.59 -17.75
C ILE A 5 32.94 6.75 -16.53
N VAL A 6 33.15 5.67 -15.76
CA VAL A 6 34.03 5.66 -14.58
C VAL A 6 35.49 5.84 -15.00
N GLN A 7 35.93 5.18 -16.06
CA GLN A 7 37.29 5.32 -16.58
C GLN A 7 37.58 6.73 -17.14
N ALA A 8 36.59 7.36 -17.78
CA ALA A 8 36.73 8.73 -18.30
C ALA A 8 36.84 9.77 -17.16
N LEU A 9 36.10 9.56 -16.06
CA LEU A 9 36.16 10.41 -14.86
C LEU A 9 37.47 10.25 -14.08
N GLU A 10 37.98 9.02 -13.95
CA GLU A 10 39.27 8.74 -13.30
C GLU A 10 40.45 9.42 -14.03
N HIS A 11 40.43 9.42 -15.38
CA HIS A 11 41.46 10.11 -16.18
C HIS A 11 41.38 11.64 -16.09
N GLY A 12 40.18 12.22 -15.94
CA GLY A 12 40.00 13.66 -15.74
C GLY A 12 40.47 14.14 -14.37
N ALA A 13 40.22 13.34 -13.32
CA ALA A 13 40.60 13.65 -11.94
C ALA A 13 42.12 13.59 -11.70
N GLY A 14 42.83 12.65 -12.36
CA GLY A 14 44.29 12.52 -12.23
C GLY A 14 45.08 13.74 -12.69
N LYS A 15 44.50 14.58 -13.57
CA LYS A 15 45.12 15.85 -14.00
C LYS A 15 44.82 17.02 -13.05
N LEU A 16 43.67 17.05 -12.40
CA LEU A 16 43.27 18.11 -11.48
C LEU A 16 43.86 17.94 -10.07
N ALA A 17 44.13 16.70 -9.66
CA ALA A 17 44.72 16.40 -8.34
C ALA A 17 46.20 16.82 -8.23
N LYS A 18 46.93 16.96 -9.34
CA LYS A 18 48.34 17.38 -9.32
C LYS A 18 48.55 18.87 -9.05
N THR A 19 47.49 19.68 -9.06
CA THR A 19 47.58 21.15 -8.98
C THR A 19 47.05 21.77 -7.68
N LEU A 20 46.50 20.98 -6.77
CA LEU A 20 45.89 21.47 -5.52
C LEU A 20 46.53 20.77 -4.32
N GLY A 21 46.96 21.55 -3.32
CA GLY A 21 47.76 21.10 -2.19
C GLY A 21 47.18 19.93 -1.38
N GLU A 22 48.04 19.29 -0.60
CA GLU A 22 47.84 17.98 0.05
C GLU A 22 46.54 17.88 0.88
N ASP A 23 46.14 18.95 1.57
CA ASP A 23 44.92 18.96 2.38
C ASP A 23 43.63 19.15 1.57
N THR A 24 43.69 19.88 0.46
CA THR A 24 42.55 20.02 -0.47
C THR A 24 42.37 18.75 -1.30
N GLY A 25 43.48 18.08 -1.65
CA GLY A 25 43.46 16.79 -2.33
C GLY A 25 42.80 15.68 -1.52
N LYS A 26 42.98 15.68 -0.19
CA LYS A 26 42.34 14.70 0.71
C LYS A 26 40.83 14.90 0.80
N ALA A 27 40.36 16.14 0.98
CA ALA A 27 38.93 16.45 1.04
C ALA A 27 38.19 16.14 -0.28
N VAL A 28 38.83 16.45 -1.42
CA VAL A 28 38.29 16.11 -2.74
C VAL A 28 38.24 14.60 -2.95
N LYS A 29 39.32 13.89 -2.59
CA LYS A 29 39.38 12.43 -2.69
C LYS A 29 38.31 11.74 -1.83
N ASP A 30 38.11 12.20 -0.60
CA ASP A 30 37.11 11.66 0.31
C ASP A 30 35.68 11.93 -0.21
N LEU A 31 35.43 13.12 -0.79
CA LEU A 31 34.15 13.46 -1.41
C LEU A 31 33.86 12.59 -2.66
N TYR A 32 34.87 12.34 -3.50
CA TYR A 32 34.74 11.46 -4.67
C TYR A 32 34.50 10.00 -4.28
N HIS A 33 35.19 9.50 -3.24
CA HIS A 33 34.95 8.16 -2.73
C HIS A 33 33.55 8.04 -2.12
N ASP A 34 33.08 9.01 -1.35
CA ASP A 34 31.72 8.98 -0.78
C ASP A 34 30.65 9.08 -1.89
N THR A 35 30.84 9.96 -2.86
CA THR A 35 29.92 10.11 -4.01
C THR A 35 29.90 8.85 -4.88
N GLY A 36 31.07 8.24 -5.14
CA GLY A 36 31.20 6.99 -5.86
C GLY A 36 30.53 5.81 -5.14
N ASN A 37 30.68 5.73 -3.81
CA ASN A 37 30.04 4.72 -2.98
C ASN A 37 28.51 4.87 -2.98
N ARG A 38 27.99 6.10 -2.97
CA ARG A 38 26.54 6.37 -3.07
C ARG A 38 25.98 6.02 -4.44
N LEU A 39 26.68 6.37 -5.52
CA LEU A 39 26.27 5.99 -6.88
C LEU A 39 26.29 4.47 -7.08
N LYS A 40 27.31 3.80 -6.54
CA LYS A 40 27.39 2.33 -6.53
C LYS A 40 26.21 1.73 -5.78
N ARG A 41 25.88 2.24 -4.58
CA ARG A 41 24.70 1.80 -3.81
C ARG A 41 23.38 1.99 -4.57
N VAL A 42 23.21 3.10 -5.29
CA VAL A 42 22.01 3.33 -6.12
C VAL A 42 21.95 2.35 -7.29
N ALA A 43 23.07 2.09 -7.96
CA ALA A 43 23.15 1.12 -9.04
C ALA A 43 22.88 -0.32 -8.54
N ASP A 44 23.44 -0.69 -7.38
CA ASP A 44 23.21 -1.98 -6.74
C ASP A 44 21.73 -2.14 -6.33
N ASN A 45 21.10 -1.08 -5.79
CA ASN A 45 19.67 -1.08 -5.47
C ASN A 45 18.79 -1.24 -6.73
N HIS A 46 19.17 -0.60 -7.85
CA HIS A 46 18.46 -0.77 -9.12
C HIS A 46 18.63 -2.19 -9.67
N LEU A 47 19.84 -2.74 -9.65
CA LEU A 47 20.09 -4.12 -10.05
C LEU A 47 19.34 -5.13 -9.18
N GLU A 48 19.25 -4.88 -7.87
CA GLU A 48 18.49 -5.71 -6.94
C GLU A 48 16.98 -5.62 -7.19
N ASN A 49 16.45 -4.41 -7.43
CA ASN A 49 15.04 -4.22 -7.78
C ASN A 49 14.69 -4.85 -9.13
N ASP A 50 15.54 -4.67 -10.14
CA ASP A 50 15.35 -5.25 -11.47
C ASP A 50 15.45 -6.78 -11.41
N ALA A 51 16.36 -7.33 -10.61
CA ALA A 51 16.45 -8.78 -10.38
C ALA A 51 15.23 -9.33 -9.64
N LYS A 52 14.69 -8.58 -8.65
CA LYS A 52 13.43 -8.93 -7.96
C LYS A 52 12.25 -8.91 -8.94
N HIS A 53 12.16 -7.91 -9.81
CA HIS A 53 11.11 -7.82 -10.82
C HIS A 53 11.25 -8.89 -11.91
N ALA A 54 12.46 -9.21 -12.34
CA ALA A 54 12.71 -10.32 -13.27
C ALA A 54 12.30 -11.67 -12.65
N ALA A 55 12.65 -11.90 -11.39
CA ALA A 55 12.22 -13.09 -10.65
C ALA A 55 10.69 -13.13 -10.44
N GLU A 56 10.05 -11.98 -10.23
CA GLU A 56 8.59 -11.86 -10.13
C GLU A 56 7.90 -12.16 -11.47
N LEU A 57 8.43 -11.66 -12.59
CA LEU A 57 7.95 -11.98 -13.94
C LEU A 57 8.10 -13.46 -14.27
N GLU A 58 9.23 -14.08 -13.89
CA GLU A 58 9.40 -15.53 -14.04
C GLU A 58 8.43 -16.32 -13.17
N ASN A 59 8.18 -15.86 -11.95
CA ASN A 59 7.21 -16.50 -11.05
C ASN A 59 5.77 -16.36 -11.56
N ILE A 60 5.42 -15.22 -12.18
CA ILE A 60 4.14 -15.01 -12.85
C ILE A 60 4.01 -15.94 -14.06
N ALA A 61 5.07 -16.08 -14.86
CA ALA A 61 5.09 -16.95 -16.04
C ALA A 61 4.99 -18.45 -15.69
N LYS A 62 5.49 -18.86 -14.52
CA LYS A 62 5.53 -20.27 -14.08
C LYS A 62 4.31 -20.72 -13.28
N ARG A 63 3.42 -19.80 -12.87
CA ARG A 63 2.20 -20.18 -12.13
C ARG A 63 1.13 -20.71 -13.09
N PRO A 64 0.50 -21.87 -12.79
CA PRO A 64 -0.76 -22.24 -13.45
C PRO A 64 -1.76 -21.09 -13.25
N ARG A 65 -2.41 -20.61 -14.32
CA ARG A 65 -3.50 -19.64 -14.24
C ARG A 65 -4.70 -20.29 -13.53
N LEU A 66 -4.64 -20.36 -12.21
CA LEU A 66 -5.84 -20.18 -11.41
C LEU A 66 -6.36 -18.79 -11.78
N GLU A 67 -7.63 -18.67 -12.18
CA GLU A 67 -8.20 -17.36 -12.51
C GLU A 67 -7.89 -16.39 -11.38
N GLU A 68 -7.17 -15.30 -11.68
CA GLU A 68 -6.85 -14.30 -10.66
C GLU A 68 -8.15 -13.80 -10.01
N PRO A 69 -8.18 -13.63 -8.68
CA PRO A 69 -9.40 -13.22 -8.01
C PRO A 69 -9.86 -11.88 -8.60
N ARG A 70 -11.16 -11.79 -8.90
CA ARG A 70 -11.76 -10.53 -9.38
C ARG A 70 -11.46 -9.42 -8.39
N VAL A 71 -11.07 -8.26 -8.91
CA VAL A 71 -10.82 -7.06 -8.11
C VAL A 71 -12.01 -6.12 -8.24
N TYR A 72 -12.51 -5.67 -7.11
CA TYR A 72 -13.50 -4.62 -7.00
C TYR A 72 -12.87 -3.39 -6.36
N HIS A 73 -13.34 -2.22 -6.77
CA HIS A 73 -12.89 -0.95 -6.25
C HIS A 73 -14.06 -0.16 -5.68
N MET A 74 -13.92 0.25 -4.41
CA MET A 74 -14.86 1.14 -3.75
C MET A 74 -14.38 2.58 -3.85
N ALA A 75 -15.16 3.40 -4.53
CA ALA A 75 -14.90 4.83 -4.69
C ALA A 75 -15.20 5.62 -3.41
N ASP A 76 -14.89 6.92 -3.45
CA ASP A 76 -15.02 7.85 -2.32
C ASP A 76 -16.45 8.08 -1.81
N ASP A 77 -17.44 7.88 -2.68
CA ASP A 77 -18.87 7.89 -2.34
C ASP A 77 -19.33 6.55 -1.78
N GLY A 78 -18.50 5.50 -1.90
CA GLY A 78 -18.74 4.13 -1.49
C GLY A 78 -19.42 3.26 -2.54
N THR A 79 -19.57 3.76 -3.77
CA THR A 79 -19.97 2.92 -4.91
C THR A 79 -18.89 1.88 -5.19
N ILE A 80 -19.31 0.65 -5.51
CA ILE A 80 -18.40 -0.46 -5.83
C ILE A 80 -18.51 -0.73 -7.32
N ARG A 81 -17.37 -0.82 -8.01
CA ARG A 81 -17.27 -1.20 -9.42
C ARG A 81 -16.24 -2.30 -9.60
N ARG A 82 -16.33 -3.05 -10.69
CA ARG A 82 -15.26 -3.98 -11.06
C ARG A 82 -14.06 -3.18 -11.54
N LEU A 83 -12.87 -3.56 -11.08
CA LEU A 83 -11.60 -2.96 -11.49
C LEU A 83 -10.82 -3.99 -12.30
N HIS A 84 -10.57 -3.66 -13.57
CA HIS A 84 -9.88 -4.54 -14.50
C HIS A 84 -8.36 -4.34 -14.45
N PRO A 85 -7.56 -5.33 -14.89
CA PRO A 85 -6.10 -5.21 -14.91
C PRO A 85 -5.57 -4.03 -15.76
N ASP A 86 -6.33 -3.59 -16.76
CA ASP A 86 -6.04 -2.40 -17.59
C ASP A 86 -6.37 -1.07 -16.88
N ARG A 87 -6.78 -1.15 -15.60
CA ARG A 87 -7.16 -0.05 -14.71
C ARG A 87 -8.50 0.61 -15.04
N SER A 88 -9.24 0.07 -16.01
CA SER A 88 -10.60 0.51 -16.29
C SER A 88 -11.58 0.00 -15.23
N HIS A 89 -12.68 0.72 -15.06
CA HIS A 89 -13.82 0.27 -14.28
C HIS A 89 -14.97 -0.13 -15.19
N SER A 90 -15.70 -1.16 -14.78
CA SER A 90 -17.02 -1.45 -15.33
C SER A 90 -18.07 -1.53 -14.23
N ASP A 91 -19.32 -1.29 -14.60
CA ASP A 91 -20.45 -1.55 -13.71
C ASP A 91 -20.50 -3.03 -13.31
N LEU A 92 -21.08 -3.28 -12.14
CA LEU A 92 -21.26 -4.63 -11.65
C LEU A 92 -22.28 -5.37 -12.51
N THR A 93 -21.93 -6.59 -12.92
CA THR A 93 -22.89 -7.54 -13.49
C THR A 93 -23.72 -8.20 -12.39
N ASP A 94 -24.74 -8.99 -12.76
CA ASP A 94 -25.51 -9.77 -11.78
C ASP A 94 -24.66 -10.85 -11.10
N GLU A 95 -23.70 -11.43 -11.83
CA GLU A 95 -22.71 -12.35 -11.28
C GLU A 95 -21.81 -11.63 -10.26
N ASP A 96 -21.35 -10.41 -10.57
CA ASP A 96 -20.55 -9.64 -9.62
C ASP A 96 -21.36 -9.28 -8.36
N ARG A 97 -22.64 -8.94 -8.52
CA ARG A 97 -23.55 -8.70 -7.39
C ARG A 97 -23.76 -9.95 -6.53
N ALA A 98 -23.96 -11.11 -7.15
CA ALA A 98 -24.07 -12.39 -6.45
C ALA A 98 -22.78 -12.73 -5.69
N LYS A 99 -21.63 -12.48 -6.32
CA LYS A 99 -20.31 -12.70 -5.72
C LYS A 99 -20.08 -11.80 -4.49
N LEU A 100 -20.38 -10.51 -4.62
CA LEU A 100 -20.32 -9.54 -3.54
C LEU A 100 -21.30 -9.90 -2.42
N GLY A 101 -22.53 -10.27 -2.76
CA GLY A 101 -23.61 -10.56 -1.80
C GLY A 101 -23.73 -9.47 -0.74
N LEU A 102 -23.80 -8.22 -1.19
CA LEU A 102 -24.04 -7.05 -0.36
C LEU A 102 -25.33 -6.41 -0.82
N ASP A 103 -26.26 -6.22 0.11
CA ASP A 103 -27.49 -5.53 -0.18
C ASP A 103 -27.23 -4.07 -0.55
N GLY A 104 -28.12 -3.46 -1.34
CA GLY A 104 -27.99 -2.06 -1.72
C GLY A 104 -27.95 -1.08 -0.53
N THR A 105 -28.50 -1.49 0.62
CA THR A 105 -28.45 -0.76 1.89
C THR A 105 -27.13 -0.94 2.64
N SER A 106 -26.40 -2.02 2.38
CA SER A 106 -25.08 -2.31 2.95
C SER A 106 -23.97 -1.57 2.20
N ILE A 107 -24.13 -1.37 0.88
CA ILE A 107 -23.17 -0.64 0.04
C ILE A 107 -23.18 0.86 0.36
N GLY A 108 -22.01 1.48 0.27
CA GLY A 108 -21.83 2.92 0.49
C GLY A 108 -20.82 3.21 1.58
N ARG A 109 -20.28 4.44 1.57
CA ARG A 109 -19.26 4.84 2.54
C ARG A 109 -19.83 4.89 3.96
N PRO A 110 -18.98 4.76 4.99
CA PRO A 110 -19.39 4.99 6.38
C PRO A 110 -20.07 6.36 6.58
N ALA A 111 -21.27 6.34 7.16
CA ALA A 111 -22.00 7.56 7.51
C ALA A 111 -21.40 8.20 8.77
N LYS A 112 -21.58 9.51 8.93
CA LYS A 112 -21.09 10.22 10.12
C LYS A 112 -21.80 9.67 11.36
N GLY A 113 -21.04 9.16 12.32
CA GLY A 113 -21.58 8.67 13.57
C GLY A 113 -22.09 7.22 13.53
N GLU A 114 -21.99 6.55 12.38
CA GLU A 114 -22.38 5.15 12.22
C GLU A 114 -21.66 4.23 13.21
N GLN A 115 -22.42 3.31 13.81
CA GLN A 115 -21.90 2.45 14.87
C GLN A 115 -20.96 1.34 14.35
N ASN A 116 -21.26 0.74 13.20
CA ASN A 116 -20.42 -0.27 12.58
C ASN A 116 -19.03 0.28 12.23
N ALA A 117 -18.96 1.54 11.83
CA ALA A 117 -17.72 2.23 11.57
C ALA A 117 -16.97 2.68 12.84
N LYS A 118 -17.46 2.38 14.05
CA LYS A 118 -16.83 2.72 15.34
C LYS A 118 -16.39 1.48 16.10
N LEU A 119 -15.46 1.68 17.03
CA LEU A 119 -15.12 0.69 18.05
C LEU A 119 -16.37 0.23 18.81
N LYS A 120 -16.35 -1.00 19.33
CA LYS A 120 -17.46 -1.52 20.13
C LYS A 120 -17.71 -0.63 21.34
N ASN A 121 -18.97 -0.33 21.62
CA ASN A 121 -19.42 0.34 22.83
C ASN A 121 -19.64 -0.67 23.97
N LYS A 122 -20.11 -0.22 25.14
CA LYS A 122 -20.34 -1.13 26.29
C LYS A 122 -21.40 -2.19 25.99
N GLN A 123 -22.46 -1.82 25.26
CA GLN A 123 -23.57 -2.68 24.89
C GLN A 123 -23.14 -3.77 23.89
N GLU A 124 -22.13 -3.48 23.08
CA GLU A 124 -21.52 -4.42 22.13
C GLU A 124 -20.38 -5.25 22.74
N GLY A 125 -20.17 -5.17 24.06
CA GLY A 125 -19.15 -5.96 24.75
C GLY A 125 -17.73 -5.38 24.63
N ARG A 126 -17.59 -4.04 24.71
CA ARG A 126 -16.27 -3.39 24.79
C ARG A 126 -15.38 -4.07 25.85
N THR A 127 -14.17 -4.44 25.42
CA THR A 127 -13.11 -4.97 26.29
C THR A 127 -12.21 -3.86 26.84
N ASN A 128 -11.55 -4.14 27.96
CA ASN A 128 -10.56 -3.25 28.57
C ASN A 128 -9.40 -4.07 29.19
N PRO A 129 -8.15 -3.92 28.74
CA PRO A 129 -7.72 -3.10 27.61
C PRO A 129 -8.35 -3.57 26.28
N ARG A 130 -8.46 -2.67 25.30
CA ARG A 130 -8.94 -3.05 23.98
C ARG A 130 -7.86 -3.90 23.29
N PRO A 131 -8.23 -5.01 22.63
CA PRO A 131 -7.27 -5.76 21.83
C PRO A 131 -6.79 -4.89 20.67
N GLN A 132 -5.61 -5.22 20.15
CA GLN A 132 -5.06 -4.63 18.94
C GLN A 132 -4.86 -5.74 17.93
N ALA A 133 -5.21 -5.48 16.67
CA ALA A 133 -4.90 -6.41 15.61
C ALA A 133 -3.39 -6.42 15.43
N SER A 134 -2.78 -7.58 15.60
CA SER A 134 -1.41 -7.80 15.12
C SER A 134 -1.43 -7.70 13.60
N SER A 135 -0.42 -7.03 13.03
CA SER A 135 -0.27 -6.94 11.59
C SER A 135 1.14 -7.32 11.16
N GLN A 136 1.23 -8.11 10.10
CA GLN A 136 2.50 -8.57 9.56
C GLN A 136 3.02 -7.60 8.49
N GLU A 137 4.25 -7.13 8.64
CA GLU A 137 4.88 -6.32 7.60
C GLU A 137 5.21 -7.19 6.37
N VAL A 138 4.85 -6.69 5.19
CA VAL A 138 5.14 -7.27 3.87
C VAL A 138 5.63 -6.17 2.92
N PRO A 139 6.57 -6.44 2.00
CA PRO A 139 7.02 -5.43 1.05
C PRO A 139 5.88 -4.92 0.14
N LEU A 140 5.95 -3.64 -0.23
CA LEU A 140 5.02 -3.04 -1.21
C LEU A 140 5.04 -3.84 -2.52
N GLY A 141 3.86 -4.19 -3.04
CA GLY A 141 3.71 -4.98 -4.27
C GLY A 141 4.03 -6.48 -4.15
N SER A 142 4.47 -6.98 -2.99
CA SER A 142 4.88 -8.39 -2.86
C SER A 142 3.72 -9.40 -2.82
N THR A 143 2.50 -8.96 -2.48
CA THR A 143 1.30 -9.79 -2.34
C THR A 143 0.25 -9.39 -3.35
N ASP A 144 -0.73 -10.27 -3.62
CA ASP A 144 -1.85 -9.93 -4.50
C ASP A 144 -2.69 -8.78 -3.91
N LEU A 145 -2.85 -8.72 -2.59
CA LEU A 145 -3.52 -7.61 -1.91
C LEU A 145 -2.75 -6.29 -2.06
N SER A 146 -1.42 -6.29 -1.91
CA SER A 146 -0.64 -5.05 -2.09
C SER A 146 -0.59 -4.62 -3.55
N ARG A 147 -0.52 -5.56 -4.51
CA ARG A 147 -0.70 -5.24 -5.94
C ARG A 147 -2.10 -4.74 -6.28
N ALA A 148 -3.15 -5.23 -5.61
CA ALA A 148 -4.50 -4.71 -5.80
C ALA A 148 -4.60 -3.23 -5.35
N THR A 149 -3.91 -2.82 -4.29
CA THR A 149 -3.83 -1.40 -3.92
C THR A 149 -3.08 -0.55 -4.95
N GLN A 150 -2.02 -1.08 -5.58
CA GLN A 150 -1.35 -0.42 -6.71
C GLN A 150 -2.30 -0.22 -7.89
N LEU A 151 -3.06 -1.26 -8.24
CA LEU A 151 -4.06 -1.19 -9.30
C LEU A 151 -5.12 -0.13 -9.01
N GLY A 152 -5.63 -0.07 -7.76
CA GLY A 152 -6.56 0.96 -7.31
C GLY A 152 -5.98 2.37 -7.43
N ARG A 153 -4.73 2.58 -6.99
CA ARG A 153 -4.02 3.86 -7.14
C ARG A 153 -3.87 4.29 -8.59
N HIS A 154 -3.52 3.34 -9.47
CA HIS A 154 -3.38 3.62 -10.89
C HIS A 154 -4.71 4.05 -11.51
N ALA A 155 -5.79 3.34 -11.21
CA ALA A 155 -7.13 3.66 -11.70
C ALA A 155 -7.61 5.05 -11.21
N ASP A 156 -7.34 5.39 -9.94
CA ASP A 156 -7.71 6.67 -9.35
C ASP A 156 -6.76 7.83 -9.70
N ASN A 157 -5.68 7.55 -10.42
CA ASN A 157 -4.57 8.48 -10.63
C ASN A 157 -4.01 9.09 -9.32
N SER A 158 -4.01 8.32 -8.23
CA SER A 158 -3.78 8.83 -6.86
C SER A 158 -2.37 8.49 -6.32
N TYR A 159 -1.44 9.43 -6.49
CA TYR A 159 -0.02 9.28 -6.10
C TYR A 159 0.43 10.25 -5.00
N GLY A 160 -0.55 10.87 -4.31
CA GLY A 160 -0.29 11.89 -3.31
C GLY A 160 -0.21 13.30 -3.89
N THR A 161 -0.02 14.27 -3.01
CA THR A 161 -0.05 15.70 -3.32
C THR A 161 1.11 16.39 -2.61
N ARG A 162 1.83 17.23 -3.36
CA ARG A 162 2.84 18.13 -2.82
C ARG A 162 2.19 19.47 -2.58
N ASN A 163 2.06 19.84 -1.32
CA ASN A 163 1.44 21.10 -0.93
C ASN A 163 2.44 22.25 -1.13
N THR A 164 1.93 23.48 -1.23
CA THR A 164 2.73 24.69 -1.45
C THR A 164 3.71 24.99 -0.30
N ASP A 165 3.43 24.47 0.89
CA ASP A 165 4.29 24.56 2.08
C ASP A 165 5.43 23.51 2.10
N GLY A 166 5.55 22.71 1.03
CA GLY A 166 6.56 21.65 0.90
C GLY A 166 6.17 20.32 1.57
N THR A 167 5.00 20.24 2.20
CA THR A 167 4.52 18.98 2.81
C THR A 167 3.99 18.01 1.76
N PHE A 168 4.11 16.71 2.05
CA PHE A 168 3.54 15.64 1.24
C PHE A 168 2.36 15.01 1.97
N THR A 169 1.23 14.89 1.28
CA THR A 169 0.05 14.18 1.78
C THR A 169 -0.36 13.10 0.79
N SER A 170 -0.82 11.97 1.31
CA SER A 170 -1.38 10.91 0.48
C SER A 170 -2.48 10.17 1.22
N ASN A 171 -3.52 9.78 0.48
CA ASN A 171 -4.49 8.81 0.96
C ASN A 171 -3.78 7.46 1.19
N ASN A 172 -4.29 6.70 2.15
CA ASN A 172 -3.90 5.31 2.38
C ASN A 172 -4.85 4.39 1.62
N TYR A 173 -4.34 3.36 0.96
CA TYR A 173 -5.14 2.30 0.36
C TYR A 173 -5.11 1.05 1.23
N ALA A 174 -6.19 0.29 1.15
CA ALA A 174 -6.28 -1.06 1.70
C ALA A 174 -6.91 -1.99 0.67
N ALA A 175 -6.64 -3.28 0.81
CA ALA A 175 -7.28 -4.34 0.05
C ALA A 175 -7.68 -5.47 0.99
N ALA A 176 -8.89 -6.01 0.82
CA ALA A 176 -9.35 -7.17 1.56
C ALA A 176 -9.53 -8.37 0.63
N ARG A 177 -9.13 -9.56 1.09
CA ARG A 177 -9.58 -10.82 0.51
C ARG A 177 -10.90 -11.20 1.17
N VAL A 178 -11.93 -11.40 0.35
CA VAL A 178 -13.28 -11.64 0.81
C VAL A 178 -13.80 -12.93 0.18
N ARG A 179 -14.39 -13.79 1.01
CA ARG A 179 -15.14 -14.95 0.53
C ARG A 179 -16.42 -14.52 -0.17
N SER A 180 -16.65 -15.03 -1.36
CA SER A 180 -17.88 -14.74 -2.12
C SER A 180 -19.11 -15.31 -1.44
N ALA A 181 -20.23 -14.59 -1.54
CA ALA A 181 -21.50 -15.05 -0.96
C ALA A 181 -22.08 -16.25 -1.72
N ASP A 182 -21.85 -16.29 -3.04
CA ASP A 182 -22.30 -17.37 -3.94
C ASP A 182 -21.42 -18.62 -3.92
N GLY A 183 -20.33 -18.63 -3.14
CA GLY A 183 -19.40 -19.76 -3.06
C GLY A 183 -18.41 -19.87 -4.23
N SER A 184 -18.36 -18.92 -5.16
CA SER A 184 -17.48 -18.91 -6.35
C SER A 184 -15.98 -18.63 -6.05
N GLY A 185 -15.54 -18.93 -4.84
CA GLY A 185 -14.20 -18.63 -4.34
C GLY A 185 -14.09 -17.23 -3.73
N ASP A 186 -12.89 -16.65 -3.75
CA ASP A 186 -12.64 -15.34 -3.14
C ASP A 186 -12.60 -14.21 -4.20
N PHE A 187 -12.70 -12.97 -3.74
CA PHE A 187 -12.43 -11.76 -4.50
C PHE A 187 -11.59 -10.77 -3.68
N LEU A 188 -11.05 -9.76 -4.35
CA LEU A 188 -10.35 -8.66 -3.71
C LEU A 188 -11.20 -7.39 -3.75
N LEU A 189 -11.32 -6.68 -2.62
CA LEU A 189 -11.96 -5.36 -2.55
C LEU A 189 -10.94 -4.32 -2.13
N VAL A 190 -10.76 -3.30 -2.96
CA VAL A 190 -9.81 -2.20 -2.75
C VAL A 190 -10.58 -0.93 -2.42
N ALA A 191 -10.11 -0.18 -1.45
CA ALA A 191 -10.61 1.17 -1.17
C ALA A 191 -9.49 2.05 -0.61
N ARG A 192 -9.68 3.37 -0.71
CA ARG A 192 -8.80 4.35 -0.08
C ARG A 192 -9.45 5.09 1.07
N SER A 193 -8.60 5.67 1.92
CA SER A 193 -9.02 6.67 2.87
C SER A 193 -9.56 7.90 2.15
N ASN A 194 -10.58 8.53 2.74
CA ASN A 194 -11.15 9.77 2.26
C ASN A 194 -11.55 10.68 3.43
N GLY A 195 -10.85 11.81 3.56
CA GLY A 195 -11.03 12.74 4.66
C GLY A 195 -10.82 12.06 6.02
N ARG A 196 -11.86 12.04 6.87
CA ARG A 196 -11.80 11.40 8.19
C ARG A 196 -12.10 9.90 8.18
N ARG A 197 -12.28 9.28 7.00
CA ARG A 197 -12.61 7.86 6.86
C ARG A 197 -11.35 7.11 6.45
N HIS A 198 -10.95 6.14 7.26
CA HIS A 198 -9.79 5.31 6.99
C HIS A 198 -10.18 4.17 6.04
N SER A 199 -9.23 3.73 5.21
CA SER A 199 -9.41 2.69 4.19
C SER A 199 -10.01 1.39 4.75
N GLU A 200 -9.57 0.99 5.94
CA GLU A 200 -10.03 -0.21 6.66
C GLU A 200 -11.52 -0.12 6.96
N ARG A 201 -11.99 1.09 7.35
CA ARG A 201 -13.40 1.34 7.64
C ARG A 201 -14.23 1.41 6.37
N MET A 202 -13.67 1.92 5.28
CA MET A 202 -14.35 1.92 3.98
C MET A 202 -14.66 0.48 3.57
N ILE A 203 -13.66 -0.41 3.64
CA ILE A 203 -13.78 -1.82 3.23
C ILE A 203 -14.67 -2.61 4.19
N GLY A 204 -14.46 -2.52 5.50
CA GLY A 204 -15.14 -3.41 6.44
C GLY A 204 -16.60 -3.03 6.72
N THR A 205 -16.96 -1.74 6.66
CA THR A 205 -18.29 -1.29 7.10
C THR A 205 -19.45 -1.95 6.33
N PRO A 206 -19.40 -2.13 4.99
CA PRO A 206 -20.45 -2.86 4.28
C PRO A 206 -20.68 -4.28 4.80
N PHE A 207 -19.62 -5.03 5.12
CA PHE A 207 -19.74 -6.39 5.64
C PHE A 207 -20.28 -6.43 7.07
N LEU A 208 -20.02 -5.38 7.87
CA LEU A 208 -20.66 -5.24 9.18
C LEU A 208 -22.15 -4.88 9.08
N ARG A 209 -22.56 -4.10 8.07
CA ARG A 209 -23.97 -3.80 7.81
C ARG A 209 -24.72 -5.05 7.37
N GLU A 210 -24.08 -5.84 6.51
CA GLU A 210 -24.60 -7.13 6.04
C GLU A 210 -24.67 -8.19 7.15
N GLY A 211 -23.97 -7.98 8.28
CA GLY A 211 -23.91 -8.97 9.36
C GLY A 211 -22.91 -10.11 9.10
N GLU A 212 -22.03 -9.94 8.13
CA GLU A 212 -21.12 -10.98 7.60
C GLU A 212 -19.62 -10.61 7.74
N PRO A 213 -19.13 -10.14 8.91
CA PRO A 213 -17.73 -9.71 9.04
C PRO A 213 -16.73 -10.84 8.80
N ALA A 214 -17.11 -12.10 9.08
CA ALA A 214 -16.25 -13.27 8.91
C ALA A 214 -15.87 -13.57 7.45
N ARG A 215 -16.55 -12.95 6.48
CA ARG A 215 -16.21 -13.07 5.06
C ARG A 215 -14.90 -12.38 4.70
N ILE A 216 -14.45 -11.37 5.46
CA ILE A 216 -13.13 -10.77 5.28
C ILE A 216 -12.08 -11.67 5.93
N ARG A 217 -11.27 -12.34 5.09
CA ARG A 217 -10.26 -13.32 5.55
C ARG A 217 -8.90 -12.68 5.80
N GLU A 218 -8.53 -11.76 4.93
CA GLU A 218 -7.27 -11.02 4.98
C GLU A 218 -7.54 -9.55 4.70
N LEU A 219 -6.79 -8.67 5.35
CA LEU A 219 -6.76 -7.24 5.09
C LEU A 219 -5.31 -6.77 4.98
N TYR A 220 -4.98 -6.15 3.87
CA TYR A 220 -3.74 -5.42 3.67
C TYR A 220 -4.01 -3.92 3.76
N THR A 221 -3.15 -3.18 4.45
CA THR A 221 -3.15 -1.72 4.50
C THR A 221 -1.77 -1.20 4.15
N GLU A 222 -1.63 -0.19 3.27
CA GLU A 222 -0.27 0.25 2.91
C GLU A 222 0.54 0.73 4.12
N ARG A 223 -0.07 1.55 4.96
CA ARG A 223 0.43 1.91 6.29
C ARG A 223 -0.19 1.02 7.36
N GLU A 224 0.55 0.75 8.42
CA GLU A 224 0.09 0.02 9.60
C GLU A 224 -1.25 0.59 10.12
N PRO A 225 -2.23 -0.26 10.50
CA PRO A 225 -3.49 0.21 11.05
C PRO A 225 -3.27 1.08 12.28
N CYS A 226 -3.79 2.31 12.26
CA CYS A 226 -3.49 3.26 13.33
C CYS A 226 -3.99 2.77 14.70
N SER A 227 -3.27 3.13 15.76
CA SER A 227 -3.60 2.84 17.17
C SER A 227 -4.09 4.07 17.96
N ASP A 228 -4.31 5.20 17.27
CA ASP A 228 -4.56 6.52 17.87
C ASP A 228 -6.05 6.86 18.06
N LYS A 229 -6.52 8.06 17.69
CA LYS A 229 -7.92 8.49 17.88
C LYS A 229 -8.91 7.63 17.11
N ALA A 230 -8.58 7.26 15.87
CA ALA A 230 -9.44 6.36 15.11
C ALA A 230 -9.28 4.92 15.63
N ASN A 231 -8.04 4.50 15.93
CA ASN A 231 -7.70 3.17 16.42
C ASN A 231 -8.25 2.05 15.51
N CYS A 232 -7.85 2.05 14.25
CA CYS A 232 -8.16 0.99 13.29
C CYS A 232 -7.68 -0.37 13.78
N SER A 233 -6.53 -0.45 14.46
CA SER A 233 -6.01 -1.71 14.99
C SER A 233 -6.99 -2.36 15.97
N SER A 234 -7.50 -1.62 16.98
CA SER A 234 -8.53 -2.18 17.87
C SER A 234 -9.87 -2.39 17.18
N TRP A 235 -10.23 -1.56 16.19
CA TRP A 235 -11.47 -1.74 15.44
C TRP A 235 -11.46 -3.05 14.66
N MET A 236 -10.35 -3.37 13.99
CA MET A 236 -10.16 -4.65 13.31
C MET A 236 -10.25 -5.83 14.27
N ALA A 237 -9.52 -5.78 15.39
CA ALA A 237 -9.55 -6.87 16.38
C ALA A 237 -10.94 -7.12 16.97
N GLU A 238 -11.73 -6.06 17.17
CA GLU A 238 -13.06 -6.18 17.77
C GLU A 238 -14.15 -6.57 16.78
N ARG A 239 -14.10 -6.04 15.55
CA ARG A 239 -15.16 -6.17 14.54
C ARG A 239 -14.92 -7.31 13.57
N PHE A 240 -13.67 -7.70 13.36
CA PHE A 240 -13.24 -8.73 12.43
C PHE A 240 -12.32 -9.74 13.11
N PRO A 241 -12.79 -10.40 14.18
CA PRO A 241 -11.98 -11.41 14.85
C PRO A 241 -11.66 -12.54 13.87
N GLY A 242 -10.37 -12.84 13.69
CA GLY A 242 -9.89 -13.89 12.79
C GLY A 242 -9.46 -13.40 11.39
N THR A 243 -9.62 -12.12 11.07
CA THR A 243 -9.00 -11.54 9.87
C THR A 243 -7.49 -11.40 10.07
N GLN A 244 -6.71 -11.93 9.12
CA GLN A 244 -5.27 -11.73 9.09
C GLN A 244 -4.97 -10.34 8.55
N VAL A 245 -4.12 -9.57 9.25
CA VAL A 245 -3.80 -8.20 8.84
C VAL A 245 -2.34 -8.12 8.44
N SER A 246 -2.06 -7.42 7.35
CA SER A 246 -0.72 -7.11 6.89
C SER A 246 -0.58 -5.64 6.52
N HIS A 247 0.64 -5.12 6.58
CA HIS A 247 0.95 -3.76 6.16
C HIS A 247 2.32 -3.67 5.48
N SER A 248 2.65 -2.53 4.87
CA SER A 248 4.00 -2.35 4.28
C SER A 248 4.82 -1.23 4.89
N VAL A 249 4.19 -0.29 5.57
CA VAL A 249 4.87 0.87 6.14
C VAL A 249 4.45 1.01 7.59
N GLU A 250 5.39 0.84 8.50
CA GLU A 250 5.17 1.11 9.92
C GLU A 250 4.62 2.52 10.13
N TYR A 251 3.63 2.67 11.01
CA TYR A 251 2.93 3.95 11.19
C TYR A 251 2.45 4.18 12.64
N GLY A 252 3.21 3.65 13.59
CA GLY A 252 2.97 3.72 15.02
C GLY A 252 3.19 5.11 15.64
N ASP A 253 4.39 5.34 16.17
CA ASP A 253 4.76 6.59 16.85
C ASP A 253 5.07 7.77 15.89
N LYS A 254 5.49 8.92 16.42
CA LYS A 254 5.78 10.09 15.58
C LYS A 254 6.95 9.84 14.61
N ALA A 255 8.00 9.17 15.07
CA ALA A 255 9.22 8.96 14.28
C ALA A 255 8.96 7.98 13.12
N SER A 256 8.32 6.85 13.39
CA SER A 256 7.88 5.89 12.37
C SER A 256 6.93 6.52 11.35
N ARG A 257 6.03 7.43 11.76
CA ARG A 257 5.16 8.15 10.82
C ARG A 257 5.92 9.09 9.89
N GLU A 258 6.93 9.81 10.39
CA GLU A 258 7.77 10.69 9.56
C GLU A 258 8.58 9.88 8.54
N GLN A 259 9.16 8.77 8.98
CA GLN A 259 9.89 7.83 8.11
C GLN A 259 8.94 7.18 7.09
N GLY A 260 7.79 6.70 7.53
CA GLY A 260 6.77 6.08 6.69
C GLY A 260 6.20 7.04 5.65
N ASN A 261 6.01 8.32 5.99
CA ASN A 261 5.62 9.33 5.02
C ASN A 261 6.71 9.60 3.97
N THR A 262 7.98 9.54 4.36
CA THR A 262 9.10 9.65 3.43
C THR A 262 9.17 8.45 2.49
N LEU A 263 9.01 7.23 3.01
CA LEU A 263 8.97 6.00 2.22
C LEU A 263 7.79 6.01 1.24
N MET A 264 6.59 6.34 1.73
CA MET A 264 5.40 6.43 0.89
C MET A 264 5.54 7.47 -0.22
N ARG A 265 6.18 8.61 0.04
CA ARG A 265 6.46 9.60 -1.01
C ARG A 265 7.32 9.01 -2.12
N SER A 266 8.47 8.43 -1.76
CA SER A 266 9.39 7.83 -2.74
C SER A 266 8.74 6.69 -3.52
N TYR A 267 7.98 5.83 -2.84
CA TYR A 267 7.23 4.76 -3.47
C TYR A 267 6.19 5.28 -4.46
N LEU A 268 5.41 6.29 -4.08
CA LEU A 268 4.36 6.81 -4.95
C LEU A 268 4.92 7.59 -6.15
N ASP A 269 6.07 8.24 -6.00
CA ASP A 269 6.81 8.82 -7.12
C ASP A 269 7.22 7.71 -8.12
N GLN A 270 7.75 6.58 -7.63
CA GLN A 270 8.11 5.44 -8.49
C GLN A 270 6.89 4.80 -9.14
N LEU A 271 5.81 4.59 -8.38
CA LEU A 271 4.58 4.01 -8.90
C LEU A 271 3.94 4.91 -9.98
N GLN A 272 4.08 6.24 -9.87
CA GLN A 272 3.60 7.15 -10.89
C GLN A 272 4.38 7.01 -12.21
N LEU A 273 5.67 6.73 -12.13
CA LEU A 273 6.53 6.53 -13.31
C LEU A 273 6.25 5.20 -14.02
N SER A 274 5.72 4.20 -13.31
CA SER A 274 5.35 2.89 -13.86
C SER A 274 3.91 2.81 -14.38
N ARG A 275 3.28 3.96 -14.67
CA ARG A 275 1.98 4.02 -15.35
C ARG A 275 2.08 3.45 -16.75
#